data_AF-A0A2H0TAW3-F1
#
_entry.id   AF-A0A2H0TAW3-F1
#
_cell.length_a   1.000
_cell.length_b   1.000
_cell.length_c   1.000
_cell.angle_alpha   90.00
_cell.angle_beta   90.00
_cell.angle_gamma   90.00
#
_symmetry.space_group_name_H-M   'P 1'
#
loop_
_entity.id
_entity.type
_entity.pdbx_description
1 polymer ?
#
loop_
_entity_poly.entity_id
_entity_poly.type
_entity_poly.pdbx_seq_one_letter_code
_entity_poly.pdbx_strand_id
1 'polypeptide(L)'
;MKVIVGLGNPGKLYQSTRHNVGFIFLDILRKELDFPTFKEEKKFQADISKANDCVLVKPLTFMNKSGTSISKYLNYFKINPENIMVIHDDIDLKLGKVKIGFGEGDAGHNGVRSLINRLGTKEFWRIRIGILSRSKEEIKAEEFVLEKFSKKEFELIEEIIYEATQEIKTFLNNKIKPRTISLD
;
A
#
# COMPACT_ATOMS: atom_id res chain seq x y z
N MET A 1 17.09 -0.88 8.12
CA MET A 1 15.89 -1.70 7.90
C MET A 1 14.82 -0.86 7.22
N LYS A 2 14.26 -1.34 6.11
CA LYS A 2 13.15 -0.69 5.38
C LYS A 2 11.85 -1.45 5.63
N VAL A 3 10.72 -0.74 5.67
CA VAL A 3 9.40 -1.34 5.87
C VAL A 3 8.49 -0.97 4.71
N ILE A 4 7.85 -1.96 4.11
CA ILE A 4 6.88 -1.75 3.02
C ILE A 4 5.51 -2.15 3.57
N VAL A 5 4.61 -1.18 3.60
CA VAL A 5 3.28 -1.33 4.18
C VAL A 5 2.27 -1.36 3.04
N GLY A 6 1.50 -2.44 2.95
CA GLY A 6 0.32 -2.50 2.08
C GLY A 6 -0.91 -2.16 2.89
N LEU A 7 -1.71 -1.19 2.46
CA LEU A 7 -3.00 -0.90 3.09
C LEU A 7 -4.11 -1.79 2.53
N GLY A 8 -5.07 -2.10 3.39
CA GLY A 8 -6.21 -2.98 3.10
C GLY A 8 -7.04 -3.25 4.34
N ASN A 9 -8.22 -3.85 4.16
CA ASN A 9 -9.06 -4.37 5.23
C ASN A 9 -8.85 -5.90 5.38
N PRO A 10 -8.83 -6.44 6.62
CA PRO A 10 -8.75 -7.88 6.86
C PRO A 10 -10.09 -8.58 6.57
N GLY A 11 -10.02 -9.86 6.21
CA GLY A 11 -11.19 -10.72 6.02
C GLY A 11 -11.54 -11.00 4.55
N LYS A 12 -12.19 -12.14 4.31
CA LYS A 12 -12.43 -12.69 2.95
C LYS A 12 -13.22 -11.75 2.04
N LEU A 13 -14.13 -10.96 2.60
CA LEU A 13 -14.98 -10.05 1.84
C LEU A 13 -14.19 -8.95 1.13
N TYR A 14 -13.03 -8.55 1.67
CA TYR A 14 -12.26 -7.41 1.17
C TYR A 14 -11.10 -7.79 0.23
N GLN A 15 -10.71 -9.07 0.19
CA GLN A 15 -9.46 -9.53 -0.46
C GLN A 15 -9.28 -9.07 -1.91
N SER A 16 -10.38 -8.92 -2.66
CA SER A 16 -10.35 -8.54 -4.08
C SER A 16 -10.96 -7.14 -4.33
N THR A 17 -11.16 -6.35 -3.27
CA THR A 17 -11.69 -4.99 -3.39
C THR A 17 -10.59 -4.01 -3.78
N ARG A 18 -10.96 -2.89 -4.41
CA ARG A 18 -10.03 -1.82 -4.80
C ARG A 18 -9.20 -1.32 -3.60
N HIS A 19 -9.84 -1.22 -2.42
CA HIS A 19 -9.19 -0.77 -1.19
C HIS A 19 -8.12 -1.72 -0.63
N ASN A 20 -8.06 -2.95 -1.14
CA ASN A 20 -7.06 -3.95 -0.77
C ASN A 20 -5.92 -4.06 -1.78
N VAL A 21 -5.81 -3.13 -2.74
CA VAL A 21 -4.72 -3.14 -3.74
C VAL A 21 -3.33 -3.09 -3.09
N GLY A 22 -3.18 -2.47 -1.93
CA GLY A 22 -1.92 -2.49 -1.17
C GLY A 22 -1.56 -3.91 -0.67
N PHE A 23 -2.55 -4.71 -0.25
CA PHE A 23 -2.32 -6.11 0.11
C PHE A 23 -1.98 -6.97 -1.11
N ILE A 24 -2.70 -6.75 -2.22
CA ILE A 24 -2.44 -7.42 -3.50
C ILE A 24 -1.02 -7.14 -3.98
N PHE A 25 -0.59 -5.88 -3.93
CA PHE A 25 0.78 -5.48 -4.25
C PHE A 25 1.79 -6.27 -3.42
N LEU A 26 1.59 -6.35 -2.10
CA LEU A 26 2.50 -7.07 -1.23
C LEU A 26 2.52 -8.57 -1.51
N ASP A 27 1.43 -9.18 -1.96
CA ASP A 27 1.42 -10.60 -2.36
C ASP A 27 2.23 -10.85 -3.63
N ILE A 28 2.16 -9.94 -4.60
CA ILE A 28 2.97 -9.98 -5.83
C ILE A 28 4.43 -9.75 -5.48
N LEU A 29 4.74 -8.65 -4.79
CA LEU A 29 6.10 -8.31 -4.37
C LEU A 29 6.77 -9.44 -3.56
N ARG A 30 6.01 -10.11 -2.69
CA ARG A 30 6.51 -11.23 -1.90
C ARG A 30 7.01 -12.36 -2.81
N LYS A 31 6.31 -12.67 -3.90
CA LYS A 31 6.74 -13.68 -4.88
C LYS A 31 7.95 -13.20 -5.67
N GLU A 32 7.91 -11.95 -6.17
CA GLU A 32 8.98 -11.37 -6.99
C GLU A 32 10.33 -11.27 -6.27
N LEU A 33 10.31 -11.08 -4.95
CA LEU A 33 11.51 -10.93 -4.13
C LEU A 33 11.78 -12.12 -3.19
N ASP A 34 11.13 -13.27 -3.45
CA ASP A 34 11.29 -14.51 -2.68
C ASP A 34 11.14 -14.35 -1.16
N PHE A 35 10.20 -13.51 -0.72
CA PHE A 35 9.87 -13.39 0.69
C PHE A 35 9.13 -14.64 1.19
N PRO A 36 9.38 -15.06 2.44
CA PRO A 36 8.58 -16.09 3.11
C PRO A 36 7.09 -15.77 3.10
N THR A 37 6.25 -16.77 3.36
CA THR A 37 4.81 -16.53 3.58
C THR A 37 4.58 -15.59 4.75
N PHE A 38 3.52 -14.78 4.66
CA PHE A 38 3.10 -13.91 5.75
C PHE A 38 2.74 -14.74 6.99
N LYS A 39 3.17 -14.26 8.16
CA LYS A 39 2.81 -14.81 9.46
C LYS A 39 2.10 -13.73 10.28
N GLU A 40 1.03 -14.12 10.95
CA GLU A 40 0.30 -13.22 11.84
C GLU A 40 1.14 -12.92 13.09
N GLU A 41 1.44 -11.64 13.30
CA GLU A 41 2.11 -11.10 14.47
C GLU A 41 1.11 -10.34 15.34
N LYS A 42 0.43 -11.06 16.24
CA LYS A 42 -0.66 -10.54 17.10
C LYS A 42 -0.29 -9.28 17.87
N LYS A 43 0.97 -9.16 18.30
CA LYS A 43 1.52 -7.98 18.99
C LYS A 43 1.35 -6.70 18.17
N PHE A 44 1.54 -6.80 16.85
CA PHE A 44 1.45 -5.69 15.92
C PHE A 44 0.10 -5.63 15.20
N GLN A 45 -0.75 -6.64 15.39
CA GLN A 45 -2.02 -6.78 14.68
C GLN A 45 -1.77 -6.70 13.16
N ALA A 46 -0.81 -7.48 12.67
CA ALA A 46 -0.39 -7.44 11.29
C ALA A 46 0.06 -8.81 10.82
N ASP A 47 -0.13 -9.06 9.53
CA ASP A 47 0.57 -10.11 8.81
C ASP A 47 1.93 -9.57 8.36
N ILE A 48 3.00 -10.29 8.71
CA ILE A 48 4.37 -9.85 8.47
C ILE A 48 5.13 -10.92 7.69
N SER A 49 5.89 -10.46 6.69
CA SER A 49 6.91 -11.27 6.04
C SER A 49 8.23 -10.50 6.06
N LYS A 50 9.32 -11.19 6.42
CA LYS A 50 10.64 -10.59 6.58
C LYS A 50 11.65 -11.39 5.79
N ALA A 51 12.42 -10.69 4.95
CA ALA A 51 13.57 -11.23 4.24
C ALA A 51 14.62 -10.13 4.13
N ASN A 52 15.89 -10.50 4.34
CA ASN A 52 17.02 -9.55 4.33
C ASN A 52 16.75 -8.37 5.31
N ASP A 53 17.11 -7.15 4.90
CA ASP A 53 16.89 -5.90 5.64
C ASP A 53 15.54 -5.21 5.35
N CYS A 54 14.57 -5.96 4.84
CA CYS A 54 13.26 -5.47 4.47
C CYS A 54 12.13 -6.27 5.14
N VAL A 55 11.05 -5.57 5.46
CA VAL A 55 9.86 -6.14 6.09
C VAL A 55 8.64 -5.72 5.30
N LEU A 56 7.80 -6.68 4.92
CA LEU A 56 6.47 -6.44 4.37
C LEU A 56 5.45 -6.53 5.50
N VAL A 57 4.56 -5.55 5.60
CA VAL A 57 3.55 -5.45 6.67
C VAL A 57 2.17 -5.21 6.08
N LYS A 58 1.22 -6.08 6.43
CA LYS A 58 -0.21 -5.95 6.14
C LYS A 58 -0.97 -5.76 7.47
N PRO A 59 -1.41 -4.54 7.82
CA PRO A 59 -2.20 -4.31 9.02
C PRO A 59 -3.48 -5.15 9.05
N LEU A 60 -3.69 -5.95 10.08
CA LEU A 60 -4.95 -6.69 10.31
C LEU A 60 -5.96 -5.85 11.11
N THR A 61 -5.83 -4.53 11.05
CA THR A 61 -6.83 -3.57 11.52
C THR A 61 -7.70 -3.11 10.37
N PHE A 62 -8.92 -2.63 10.63
CA PHE A 62 -9.66 -1.88 9.60
C PHE A 62 -8.89 -0.66 9.12
N MET A 63 -9.15 -0.23 7.89
CA MET A 63 -8.40 0.81 7.18
C MET A 63 -8.21 2.08 8.01
N ASN A 64 -9.27 2.59 8.64
CA ASN A 64 -9.21 3.80 9.47
C ASN A 64 -8.35 3.65 10.75
N LYS A 65 -7.89 2.44 11.07
CA LYS A 65 -7.03 2.11 12.20
C LYS A 65 -5.65 1.57 11.79
N SER A 66 -5.30 1.56 10.50
CA SER A 66 -4.01 1.06 10.02
C SER A 66 -2.81 1.71 10.72
N GLY A 67 -2.90 2.99 11.09
CA GLY A 67 -1.83 3.68 11.81
C GLY A 67 -1.54 3.08 13.19
N THR A 68 -2.53 2.48 13.85
CA THR A 68 -2.33 1.83 15.16
C THR A 68 -1.45 0.58 15.04
N SER A 69 -1.60 -0.21 13.98
CA SER A 69 -0.73 -1.36 13.73
C SER A 69 0.69 -0.91 13.37
N ILE A 70 0.81 0.03 12.42
CA ILE A 70 2.11 0.47 11.90
C ILE A 70 2.92 1.21 12.97
N SER A 71 2.32 2.15 13.71
CA SER A 71 3.03 2.86 14.79
C SER A 71 3.59 1.92 15.87
N LYS A 72 2.84 0.88 16.26
CA LYS A 72 3.34 -0.15 17.20
C LYS A 72 4.58 -0.85 16.66
N TYR A 73 4.58 -1.23 15.38
CA TYR A 73 5.72 -1.89 14.75
C TYR A 73 6.95 -0.98 14.69
N LEU A 74 6.78 0.25 14.20
CA LEU A 74 7.89 1.21 14.05
C LEU A 74 8.49 1.59 15.41
N ASN A 75 7.66 1.84 16.42
CA ASN A 75 8.14 2.19 17.76
C ASN A 75 8.92 1.04 18.41
N TYR A 76 8.44 -0.20 18.26
CA TYR A 76 9.11 -1.36 18.84
C TYR A 76 10.51 -1.58 18.26
N PHE A 77 10.66 -1.39 16.94
CA PHE A 77 11.93 -1.57 16.24
C PHE A 77 12.72 -0.27 16.04
N LYS A 78 12.26 0.86 16.59
CA LYS A 78 12.88 2.19 16.49
C LYS A 78 13.15 2.61 15.04
N ILE A 79 12.15 2.45 14.17
CA ILE A 79 12.24 2.76 12.74
C ILE A 79 11.64 4.15 12.47
N ASN A 80 12.40 5.02 11.83
CA ASN A 80 11.92 6.33 11.42
C ASN A 80 10.90 6.23 10.26
N PRO A 81 9.85 7.09 10.22
CA PRO A 81 8.87 7.11 9.14
C PRO A 81 9.46 7.24 7.73
N GLU A 82 10.59 7.93 7.55
CA GLU A 82 11.27 8.06 6.26
C GLU A 82 11.75 6.71 5.68
N ASN A 83 11.87 5.69 6.53
CA ASN A 83 12.26 4.34 6.14
C ASN A 83 11.08 3.43 5.81
N ILE A 84 9.86 3.98 5.71
CA ILE A 84 8.68 3.23 5.27
C ILE A 84 8.20 3.69 3.89
N MET A 85 7.63 2.73 3.16
CA MET A 85 6.89 2.95 1.92
C MET A 85 5.48 2.40 2.08
N VAL A 86 4.47 3.27 1.92
CA VAL A 86 3.06 2.92 2.08
C VAL A 86 2.40 2.78 0.72
N ILE A 87 1.78 1.63 0.47
CA ILE A 87 1.16 1.27 -0.81
C ILE A 87 -0.35 1.23 -0.60
N HIS A 88 -1.09 1.99 -1.42
CA HIS A 88 -2.53 2.13 -1.27
C HIS A 88 -3.22 2.52 -2.58
N ASP A 89 -4.54 2.37 -2.62
CA ASP A 89 -5.38 2.79 -3.74
C ASP A 89 -5.53 4.31 -3.82
N ASP A 90 -5.81 4.78 -5.02
CA ASP A 90 -6.01 6.18 -5.31
C ASP A 90 -7.13 6.37 -6.34
N ILE A 91 -8.24 6.94 -5.89
CA ILE A 91 -9.41 7.19 -6.72
C ILE A 91 -9.21 8.38 -7.68
N ASP A 92 -8.19 9.21 -7.45
CA ASP A 92 -7.88 10.33 -8.34
C ASP A 92 -7.00 9.92 -9.52
N LEU A 93 -6.40 8.74 -9.46
CA LEU A 93 -5.56 8.18 -10.51
C LEU A 93 -6.34 7.14 -11.34
N LYS A 94 -6.18 7.23 -12.66
CA LYS A 94 -6.73 6.24 -13.60
C LYS A 94 -6.12 4.86 -13.35
N LEU A 95 -6.90 3.82 -13.62
CA LEU A 95 -6.40 2.46 -13.70
C LEU A 95 -5.21 2.36 -14.66
N GLY A 96 -4.21 1.54 -14.32
CA GLY A 96 -2.96 1.44 -15.08
C GLY A 96 -1.96 2.58 -14.82
N LYS A 97 -2.23 3.44 -13.83
CA LYS A 97 -1.32 4.52 -13.42
C LYS A 97 -0.89 4.37 -11.97
N VAL A 98 0.39 4.58 -11.71
CA VAL A 98 0.98 4.64 -10.38
C VAL A 98 1.71 5.96 -10.19
N LYS A 99 1.54 6.58 -9.02
CA LYS A 99 2.32 7.75 -8.61
C LYS A 99 3.13 7.44 -7.36
N ILE A 100 4.42 7.76 -7.42
CA ILE A 100 5.34 7.67 -6.29
C ILE A 100 5.59 9.07 -5.74
N GLY A 101 5.46 9.23 -4.42
CA GLY A 101 5.65 10.51 -3.76
C GLY A 101 6.14 10.37 -2.33
N PHE A 102 6.54 11.49 -1.74
CA PHE A 102 7.03 11.61 -0.37
C PHE A 102 6.39 12.83 0.29
N GLY A 103 5.99 12.74 1.56
CA GLY A 103 5.58 13.93 2.31
C GLY A 103 4.24 14.58 1.89
N GLU A 104 3.40 13.93 1.07
CA GLU A 104 2.11 14.52 0.66
C GLU A 104 0.97 14.22 1.68
N GLY A 105 -0.18 14.91 1.58
CA GLY A 105 -1.33 14.67 2.48
C GLY A 105 -2.04 13.33 2.26
N ASP A 106 -3.10 13.05 3.02
CA ASP A 106 -3.88 11.80 2.90
C ASP A 106 -4.84 11.78 1.70
N ALA A 107 -5.15 12.94 1.12
CA ALA A 107 -6.05 13.09 -0.02
C ALA A 107 -7.40 12.34 0.18
N GLY A 108 -7.93 12.34 1.42
CA GLY A 108 -9.17 11.66 1.76
C GLY A 108 -9.02 10.17 2.07
N HIS A 109 -7.86 9.54 1.85
CA HIS A 109 -7.66 8.13 2.11
C HIS A 109 -7.53 7.82 3.62
N ASN A 110 -8.54 7.15 4.18
CA ASN A 110 -8.65 6.88 5.63
C ASN A 110 -7.45 6.16 6.25
N GLY A 111 -6.82 5.23 5.52
CA GLY A 111 -5.62 4.52 6.00
C GLY A 111 -4.40 5.43 6.14
N VAL A 112 -4.09 6.23 5.11
CA VAL A 112 -3.03 7.24 5.14
C VAL A 112 -3.29 8.26 6.24
N ARG A 113 -4.54 8.74 6.39
CA ARG A 113 -4.93 9.64 7.48
C ARG A 113 -4.66 9.03 8.86
N SER A 114 -5.00 7.74 9.03
CA SER A 114 -4.71 6.98 10.25
C SER A 114 -3.21 6.92 10.55
N LEU A 115 -2.38 6.67 9.53
CA LEU A 115 -0.91 6.66 9.66
C LEU A 115 -0.40 8.04 10.05
N ILE A 116 -0.76 9.10 9.33
CA ILE A 116 -0.31 10.48 9.63
C ILE A 116 -0.64 10.84 11.07
N ASN A 117 -1.88 10.59 11.51
CA ASN A 117 -2.32 10.90 12.87
C ASN A 117 -1.55 10.10 13.95
N ARG A 118 -1.19 8.84 13.67
CA ARG A 118 -0.49 7.97 14.63
C ARG A 118 1.02 8.16 14.64
N LEU A 119 1.60 8.55 13.51
CA LEU A 119 3.03 8.79 13.36
C LEU A 119 3.41 10.25 13.69
N GLY A 120 2.44 11.16 13.69
CA GLY A 120 2.67 12.59 13.92
C GLY A 120 3.40 13.29 12.77
N THR A 121 3.47 12.64 11.60
CA THR A 121 4.19 13.14 10.43
C THR A 121 3.63 12.54 9.15
N LYS A 122 3.88 13.24 8.04
CA LYS A 122 3.61 12.80 6.66
C LYS A 122 4.87 12.37 5.91
N GLU A 123 6.04 12.48 6.54
CA GLU A 123 7.36 12.26 5.95
C GLU A 123 7.67 10.77 5.76
N PHE A 124 6.91 10.13 4.85
CA PHE A 124 7.11 8.76 4.40
C PHE A 124 6.81 8.63 2.90
N TRP A 125 7.38 7.60 2.28
CA TRP A 125 7.17 7.32 0.86
C TRP A 125 5.81 6.67 0.62
N ARG A 126 5.24 6.92 -0.55
CA ARG A 126 4.01 6.26 -0.99
C ARG A 126 4.08 5.79 -2.43
N ILE A 127 3.47 4.64 -2.68
CA ILE A 127 3.05 4.17 -4.00
C ILE A 127 1.52 4.26 -4.04
N ARG A 128 1.02 5.18 -4.85
CA ARG A 128 -0.41 5.44 -5.05
C ARG A 128 -0.84 4.72 -6.33
N ILE A 129 -1.71 3.73 -6.20
CA ILE A 129 -2.16 2.89 -7.32
C ILE A 129 -3.53 3.38 -7.80
N GLY A 130 -3.62 3.79 -9.05
CA GLY A 130 -4.87 4.27 -9.62
C GLY A 130 -5.90 3.16 -9.76
N ILE A 131 -7.11 3.45 -9.28
CA ILE A 131 -8.25 2.53 -9.31
C ILE A 131 -9.43 3.06 -10.12
N LEU A 132 -9.34 4.29 -10.64
CA LEU A 132 -10.44 4.91 -11.37
C LEU A 132 -10.57 4.30 -12.77
N SER A 133 -11.66 3.57 -12.99
CA SER A 133 -11.98 2.89 -14.25
C SER A 133 -13.21 3.42 -14.97
N ARG A 134 -13.94 4.35 -14.35
CA ARG A 134 -15.12 5.04 -14.92
C ARG A 134 -15.11 6.53 -14.57
N SER A 135 -16.04 7.30 -15.13
CA SER A 135 -16.16 8.74 -14.88
C SER A 135 -16.34 9.03 -13.39
N LYS A 136 -15.69 10.09 -12.87
CA LYS A 136 -15.72 10.42 -11.44
C LYS A 136 -17.10 10.91 -10.99
N GLU A 137 -17.84 11.55 -11.89
CA GLU A 137 -19.16 12.13 -11.65
C GLU A 137 -20.18 11.08 -11.17
N GLU A 138 -19.95 9.80 -11.49
CA GLU A 138 -20.82 8.67 -11.16
C GLU A 138 -20.39 7.93 -9.87
N ILE A 139 -19.37 8.41 -9.15
CA ILE A 139 -18.71 7.61 -8.10
C ILE A 139 -18.89 8.21 -6.70
N LYS A 140 -19.53 7.43 -5.83
CA LYS A 140 -19.36 7.57 -4.38
C LYS A 140 -18.10 6.84 -3.96
N ALA A 141 -17.09 7.59 -3.50
CA ALA A 141 -15.76 7.06 -3.23
C ALA A 141 -15.77 5.87 -2.25
N GLU A 142 -16.55 5.97 -1.17
CA GLU A 142 -16.64 4.96 -0.10
C GLU A 142 -17.23 3.63 -0.59
N GLU A 143 -18.19 3.67 -1.51
CA GLU A 143 -18.77 2.49 -2.12
C GLU A 143 -17.79 1.89 -3.16
N PHE A 144 -17.19 2.75 -3.99
CA PHE A 144 -16.32 2.33 -5.08
C PHE A 144 -15.04 1.64 -4.62
N VAL A 145 -14.38 2.13 -3.57
CA VAL A 145 -13.18 1.46 -3.04
C VAL A 145 -13.49 0.05 -2.51
N LEU A 146 -14.73 -0.23 -2.12
CA LEU A 146 -15.17 -1.54 -1.67
C LEU A 146 -15.66 -2.45 -2.80
N GLU A 147 -15.78 -1.95 -4.03
CA GLU A 147 -16.08 -2.77 -5.19
C GLU A 147 -14.88 -3.64 -5.59
N LYS A 148 -15.15 -4.83 -6.14
CA LYS A 148 -14.11 -5.71 -6.69
C LYS A 148 -13.69 -5.28 -8.09
N PHE A 149 -12.42 -5.50 -8.44
CA PHE A 149 -11.99 -5.40 -9.82
C PHE A 149 -12.70 -6.46 -10.67
N SER A 150 -13.17 -6.07 -11.85
CA SER A 150 -13.48 -7.02 -12.92
C SER A 150 -12.20 -7.69 -13.40
N LYS A 151 -12.33 -8.80 -14.14
CA LYS A 151 -11.18 -9.55 -14.64
C LYS A 151 -10.21 -8.67 -15.45
N LYS A 152 -10.74 -7.87 -16.39
CA LYS A 152 -9.94 -6.96 -17.23
C LYS A 152 -9.25 -5.86 -16.42
N GLU A 153 -9.93 -5.31 -15.42
CA GLU A 153 -9.32 -4.31 -14.55
C GLU A 153 -8.20 -4.93 -13.70
N PHE A 154 -8.39 -6.16 -13.24
CA PHE A 154 -7.41 -6.87 -12.45
C PHE A 154 -6.14 -7.20 -13.25
N GLU A 155 -6.28 -7.60 -14.52
CA GLU A 155 -5.15 -7.82 -15.44
C GLU A 155 -4.27 -6.54 -15.55
N LEU A 156 -4.89 -5.37 -15.73
CA LEU A 156 -4.17 -4.09 -15.74
C LEU A 156 -3.54 -3.74 -14.39
N ILE A 157 -4.19 -4.10 -13.28
CA ILE A 157 -3.64 -3.93 -11.93
C ILE A 157 -2.40 -4.80 -11.72
N GLU A 158 -2.45 -6.06 -12.13
CA GLU A 158 -1.29 -6.96 -12.02
C GLU A 158 -0.10 -6.43 -12.82
N GLU A 159 -0.34 -5.97 -14.05
CA GLU A 159 0.69 -5.40 -14.92
C GLU A 159 1.33 -4.15 -14.31
N ILE A 160 0.52 -3.15 -13.90
CA ILE A 160 1.08 -1.91 -13.32
C ILE A 160 1.74 -2.15 -11.96
N ILE A 161 1.26 -3.12 -11.17
CA ILE A 161 1.91 -3.52 -9.92
C ILE A 161 3.29 -4.09 -10.23
N TYR A 162 3.40 -5.00 -11.21
CA TYR A 162 4.67 -5.60 -11.59
C TYR A 162 5.70 -4.53 -11.96
N GLU A 163 5.34 -3.56 -12.78
CA GLU A 163 6.21 -2.41 -13.12
C GLU A 163 6.61 -1.61 -11.87
N ALA A 164 5.64 -1.31 -11.00
CA ALA A 164 5.88 -0.58 -9.76
C ALA A 164 6.74 -1.35 -8.74
N THR A 165 6.79 -2.69 -8.80
CA THR A 165 7.68 -3.48 -7.93
C THR A 165 9.16 -3.19 -8.18
N GLN A 166 9.54 -2.77 -9.39
CA GLN A 166 10.94 -2.44 -9.70
C GLN A 166 11.42 -1.23 -8.90
N GLU A 167 10.51 -0.32 -8.53
CA GLU A 167 10.82 0.84 -7.68
C GLU A 167 11.01 0.46 -6.21
N ILE A 168 10.62 -0.74 -5.79
CA ILE A 168 10.99 -1.23 -4.46
C ILE A 168 12.50 -1.36 -4.35
N LYS A 169 13.19 -1.85 -5.38
CA LYS A 169 14.66 -1.96 -5.38
C LYS A 169 15.34 -0.58 -5.28
N THR A 170 14.77 0.45 -5.89
CA THR A 170 15.31 1.82 -5.79
C THR A 170 15.10 2.38 -4.39
N PHE A 171 13.95 2.11 -3.75
CA PHE A 171 13.69 2.46 -2.35
C PHE A 171 14.62 1.76 -1.37
N LEU A 172 14.84 0.44 -1.53
CA LEU A 172 15.74 -0.34 -0.68
C LEU A 172 17.18 0.20 -0.72
N ASN A 173 17.61 0.73 -1.86
CA ASN A 173 18.94 1.30 -2.08
C ASN A 173 19.04 2.81 -1.81
N ASN A 174 18.01 3.45 -1.24
CA ASN A 174 17.94 4.90 -1.01
C ASN A 174 18.09 5.75 -2.28
N LYS A 175 17.64 5.25 -3.43
CA LYS A 175 17.68 5.93 -4.74
C LYS A 175 16.30 6.31 -5.28
N ILE A 176 15.24 6.03 -4.53
CA ILE A 176 13.86 6.35 -4.92
C ILE A 176 13.68 7.86 -5.13
N LYS A 177 12.86 8.23 -6.12
CA LYS A 177 12.49 9.62 -6.43
C LYS A 177 11.00 9.69 -6.77
N PRO A 178 10.34 10.84 -6.56
CA PRO A 178 8.97 11.03 -7.03
C PRO A 178 8.90 10.84 -8.55
N ARG A 179 7.96 10.02 -9.00
CA ARG A 179 7.71 9.77 -10.43
C ARG A 179 6.32 9.21 -10.67
N THR A 180 5.93 9.17 -11.93
CA THR A 180 4.71 8.51 -12.39
C THR A 180 5.09 7.34 -13.31
N ILE A 181 4.37 6.23 -13.18
CA ILE A 181 4.42 5.06 -14.07
C ILE A 181 3.03 4.93 -14.67
N SER A 182 2.94 4.71 -15.98
CA SER A 182 1.67 4.46 -16.66
C SER A 182 1.89 3.31 -17.65
N LEU A 183 0.89 2.46 -17.80
CA LEU A 183 0.79 1.57 -18.96
C LEU A 183 0.36 2.45 -20.14
N ASP A 184 1.15 2.46 -21.21
CA ASP A 184 0.90 3.25 -22.42
C ASP A 184 -0.32 2.75 -23.21
#